data_AF-A0A525JLF3-F1
#
_entry.id   AF-A0A525JLF3-F1
#
_cell.length_a   1.000
_cell.length_b   1.000
_cell.length_c   1.000
_cell.angle_alpha   90.00
_cell.angle_beta   90.00
_cell.angle_gamma   90.00
#
_symmetry.space_group_name_H-M   'P 1'
#
loop_
_entity.id
_entity.type
_entity.pdbx_description
1 polymer ?
#
loop_
_entity_poly.entity_id
_entity_poly.type
_entity_poly.pdbx_seq_one_letter_code
_entity_poly.pdbx_strand_id
1 'polypeptide(L)'
;MDPTQAQAPAGGWFHSLSLPGGETTAGVKPAEVLRTEAEVVFKHPVAGKRVLDIGAWDGFFAFEAERRGAAEVLATDHFCWSGEGWGTKAGFDYAHRRLGSRVMSLDIDVPQIAPETTGVHDVVLFLGVLYHVKDPLQALERAASVAGELLVVETCTALDVLPWPTMRYYEGRELGDDPTNFWAPNRRCLAAMARDLGFKRIEMTGHPVTKPHWRAPELYWKHNRVFMHAWR
;
A
#
# COMPACT_ATOMS: atom_id res chain seq x y z
N MET A 1 1.19 -33.16 -12.27
CA MET A 1 2.04 -32.78 -11.13
C MET A 1 1.15 -32.05 -10.15
N ASP A 2 1.20 -32.38 -8.87
CA ASP A 2 0.42 -31.71 -7.84
C ASP A 2 0.85 -30.22 -7.77
N PRO A 3 -0.02 -29.25 -8.07
CA PRO A 3 0.33 -27.82 -8.05
C PRO A 3 0.80 -27.33 -6.68
N THR A 4 0.51 -28.08 -5.61
CA THR A 4 0.93 -27.77 -4.23
C THR A 4 2.40 -28.11 -3.95
N GLN A 5 3.08 -28.81 -4.87
CA GLN A 5 4.49 -29.21 -4.75
C GLN A 5 5.47 -28.30 -5.52
N ALA A 6 4.99 -27.20 -6.11
CA ALA A 6 5.89 -26.22 -6.73
C ALA A 6 6.81 -25.61 -5.65
N GLN A 7 8.08 -25.39 -5.97
CA GLN A 7 9.00 -24.68 -5.08
C GLN A 7 8.74 -23.17 -5.13
N ALA A 8 8.94 -22.50 -3.99
CA ALA A 8 8.90 -21.04 -3.93
C ALA A 8 9.95 -20.43 -4.87
N PRO A 9 9.64 -19.31 -5.57
CA PRO A 9 10.64 -18.52 -6.28
C PRO A 9 11.84 -18.19 -5.40
N ALA A 10 13.06 -18.36 -5.95
CA ALA A 10 14.32 -18.26 -5.22
C ALA A 10 14.71 -16.82 -4.81
N GLY A 11 13.83 -15.83 -4.97
CA GLY A 11 14.06 -14.42 -4.65
C GLY A 11 12.89 -13.54 -5.12
N GLY A 12 13.07 -12.22 -5.03
CA GLY A 12 12.09 -11.25 -5.53
C GLY A 12 10.91 -10.97 -4.59
N TRP A 13 11.01 -11.38 -3.32
CA TRP A 13 9.97 -11.14 -2.32
C TRP A 13 10.11 -9.76 -1.68
N PHE A 14 9.05 -8.97 -1.71
CA PHE A 14 8.92 -7.77 -0.90
C PHE A 14 8.28 -8.09 0.45
N HIS A 15 7.25 -8.94 0.47
CA HIS A 15 6.58 -9.37 1.68
C HIS A 15 7.14 -10.70 2.19
N SER A 16 7.49 -10.73 3.48
CA SER A 16 7.71 -11.99 4.20
C SER A 16 6.35 -12.59 4.61
N LEU A 17 5.95 -13.67 3.95
CA LEU A 17 4.66 -14.32 4.13
C LEU A 17 4.78 -15.56 5.03
N SER A 18 3.70 -15.87 5.74
CA SER A 18 3.53 -17.16 6.42
C SER A 18 2.49 -17.97 5.65
N LEU A 19 2.87 -19.15 5.16
CA LEU A 19 2.09 -20.00 4.29
C LEU A 19 1.71 -21.32 5.00
N PRO A 20 0.68 -22.05 4.52
CA PRO A 20 0.24 -23.29 5.16
C PRO A 20 1.34 -24.33 5.25
N GLY A 21 1.38 -25.09 6.36
CA GLY A 21 2.43 -26.09 6.61
C GLY A 21 3.68 -25.53 7.29
N GLY A 22 3.64 -24.28 7.78
CA GLY A 22 4.76 -23.65 8.50
C GLY A 22 5.83 -23.05 7.58
N GLU A 23 5.56 -23.02 6.28
CA GLU A 23 6.41 -22.39 5.28
C GLU A 23 6.43 -20.87 5.45
N THR A 24 7.60 -20.26 5.27
CA THR A 24 7.75 -18.80 5.27
C THR A 24 8.57 -18.33 4.08
N THR A 25 8.27 -17.14 3.58
CA THR A 25 9.08 -16.46 2.56
C THR A 25 9.94 -15.38 3.22
N ALA A 26 11.11 -15.13 2.64
CA ALA A 26 12.06 -14.11 3.12
C ALA A 26 12.00 -12.88 2.20
N GLY A 27 11.12 -11.95 2.53
CA GLY A 27 10.98 -10.68 1.80
C GLY A 27 11.71 -9.51 2.44
N VAL A 28 11.88 -8.43 1.69
CA VAL A 28 12.48 -7.16 2.18
C VAL A 28 11.78 -6.66 3.46
N LYS A 29 10.46 -6.78 3.51
CA LYS A 29 9.63 -6.38 4.63
C LYS A 29 9.39 -7.56 5.59
N PRO A 30 9.83 -7.49 6.86
CA PRO A 30 9.66 -8.59 7.80
C PRO A 30 8.20 -8.87 8.15
N ALA A 31 7.88 -10.14 8.42
CA ALA A 31 6.52 -10.59 8.71
C ALA A 31 5.92 -9.93 9.96
N GLU A 32 6.73 -9.62 10.96
CA GLU A 32 6.27 -8.90 12.16
C GLU A 32 5.82 -7.47 11.86
N VAL A 33 6.55 -6.77 10.98
CA VAL A 33 6.22 -5.41 10.55
C VAL A 33 4.90 -5.44 9.80
N LEU A 34 4.79 -6.36 8.83
CA LEU A 34 3.56 -6.58 8.06
C LEU A 34 2.34 -6.85 8.94
N ARG A 35 2.47 -7.70 9.96
CA ARG A 35 1.38 -7.94 10.92
C ARG A 35 0.99 -6.67 11.67
N THR A 36 1.95 -5.90 12.17
CA THR A 36 1.63 -4.64 12.89
C THR A 36 0.99 -3.60 11.98
N GLU A 37 1.40 -3.53 10.71
CA GLU A 37 0.77 -2.65 9.74
C GLU A 37 -0.63 -3.11 9.36
N ALA A 38 -0.85 -4.41 9.21
CA ALA A 38 -2.18 -4.97 8.95
C ALA A 38 -3.20 -4.57 10.02
N GLU A 39 -2.79 -4.52 11.30
CA GLU A 39 -3.66 -4.04 12.37
C GLU A 39 -4.02 -2.55 12.24
N VAL A 40 -3.14 -1.73 11.66
CA VAL A 40 -3.44 -0.31 11.38
C VAL A 40 -4.30 -0.18 10.12
N VAL A 41 -3.92 -0.83 9.03
CA VAL A 41 -4.64 -0.82 7.74
C VAL A 41 -6.08 -1.28 7.95
N PHE A 42 -6.28 -2.41 8.61
CA PHE A 42 -7.58 -3.03 8.87
C PHE A 42 -8.09 -2.79 10.29
N LYS A 43 -7.75 -1.64 10.90
CA LYS A 43 -8.31 -1.22 12.20
C LYS A 43 -9.84 -1.07 12.16
N HIS A 44 -10.38 -0.88 10.95
CA HIS A 44 -11.80 -0.87 10.65
C HIS A 44 -12.17 -2.13 9.85
N PRO A 45 -13.28 -2.82 10.16
CA PRO A 45 -13.62 -4.10 9.52
C PRO A 45 -13.83 -4.00 8.00
N VAL A 46 -13.36 -5.02 7.29
CA VAL A 46 -13.57 -5.19 5.83
C VAL A 46 -14.43 -6.41 5.50
N ALA A 47 -15.00 -7.07 6.51
CA ALA A 47 -15.84 -8.25 6.30
C ALA A 47 -17.06 -7.90 5.43
N GLY A 48 -17.30 -8.71 4.39
CA GLY A 48 -18.38 -8.50 3.42
C GLY A 48 -18.13 -7.37 2.41
N LYS A 49 -16.98 -6.69 2.45
CA LYS A 49 -16.65 -5.57 1.57
C LYS A 49 -15.94 -6.02 0.30
N ARG A 50 -16.07 -5.23 -0.76
CA ARG A 50 -15.24 -5.31 -1.97
C ARG A 50 -13.99 -4.47 -1.75
N VAL A 51 -12.82 -5.09 -1.87
CA VAL A 51 -11.52 -4.46 -1.57
C VAL A 51 -10.65 -4.40 -2.82
N LEU A 52 -10.02 -3.27 -3.06
CA LEU A 52 -8.95 -3.12 -4.06
C LEU A 52 -7.62 -2.86 -3.34
N ASP A 53 -6.58 -3.60 -3.72
CA ASP A 53 -5.20 -3.39 -3.28
C ASP A 53 -4.36 -2.90 -4.47
N ILE A 54 -3.91 -1.65 -4.41
CA ILE A 54 -3.11 -0.99 -5.45
C ILE A 54 -1.64 -1.02 -5.07
N GLY A 55 -0.80 -1.62 -5.92
CA GLY A 55 0.61 -1.86 -5.63
C GLY A 55 0.80 -3.09 -4.73
N ALA A 56 0.16 -4.20 -5.09
CA ALA A 56 0.02 -5.36 -4.22
C ALA A 56 1.32 -6.13 -3.97
N TRP A 57 2.37 -5.96 -4.79
CA TRP A 57 3.59 -6.78 -4.73
C TRP A 57 3.27 -8.29 -4.67
N ASP A 58 3.69 -8.97 -3.60
CA ASP A 58 3.40 -10.39 -3.37
C ASP A 58 2.00 -10.66 -2.83
N GLY A 59 1.18 -9.64 -2.59
CA GLY A 59 -0.24 -9.76 -2.24
C GLY A 59 -0.57 -9.81 -0.74
N PHE A 60 0.34 -9.46 0.16
CA PHE A 60 0.12 -9.60 1.61
C PHE A 60 -1.19 -8.95 2.08
N PHE A 61 -1.43 -7.67 1.73
CA PHE A 61 -2.63 -6.96 2.18
C PHE A 61 -3.90 -7.46 1.50
N ALA A 62 -3.83 -7.82 0.21
CA ALA A 62 -4.93 -8.49 -0.48
C ALA A 62 -5.34 -9.83 0.17
N PHE A 63 -4.37 -10.71 0.47
CA PHE A 63 -4.64 -11.98 1.16
C PHE A 63 -5.13 -11.76 2.60
N GLU A 64 -4.62 -10.74 3.28
CA GLU A 64 -5.08 -10.39 4.62
C GLU A 64 -6.52 -9.85 4.62
N ALA A 65 -6.91 -9.06 3.60
CA ALA A 65 -8.29 -8.63 3.42
C ALA A 65 -9.24 -9.83 3.20
N GLU A 66 -8.84 -10.79 2.36
CA GLU A 66 -9.58 -12.05 2.16
C GLU A 66 -9.70 -12.83 3.47
N ARG A 67 -8.59 -12.99 4.21
CA ARG A 67 -8.57 -13.69 5.51
C ARG A 67 -9.47 -13.01 6.55
N ARG A 68 -9.61 -11.68 6.49
CA ARG A 68 -10.51 -10.87 7.33
C ARG A 68 -11.97 -10.88 6.86
N GLY A 69 -12.29 -11.65 5.81
CA GLY A 69 -13.67 -11.90 5.37
C GLY A 69 -14.19 -10.92 4.33
N ALA A 70 -13.34 -10.20 3.61
CA ALA A 70 -13.76 -9.44 2.43
C ALA A 70 -14.54 -10.33 1.45
N ALA A 71 -15.62 -9.80 0.88
CA ALA A 71 -16.47 -10.55 -0.05
C ALA A 71 -15.78 -10.77 -1.40
N GLU A 72 -15.01 -9.78 -1.84
CA GLU A 72 -14.28 -9.77 -3.09
C GLU A 72 -13.00 -8.96 -2.89
N VAL A 73 -11.88 -9.44 -3.42
CA VAL A 73 -10.61 -8.72 -3.36
C VAL A 73 -9.97 -8.73 -4.75
N LEU A 74 -9.61 -7.54 -5.23
CA LEU A 74 -8.82 -7.35 -6.43
C LEU A 74 -7.45 -6.80 -6.04
N ALA A 75 -6.38 -7.49 -6.40
CA ALA A 75 -5.01 -7.02 -6.30
C ALA A 75 -4.53 -6.49 -7.65
N THR A 76 -3.87 -5.33 -7.65
CA THR A 76 -3.30 -4.71 -8.85
C THR A 76 -1.85 -4.33 -8.61
N ASP A 77 -1.01 -4.58 -9.61
CA ASP A 77 0.36 -4.10 -9.65
C ASP A 77 0.86 -4.19 -11.11
N HIS A 78 1.50 -3.13 -11.59
CA HIS A 78 2.24 -3.17 -12.86
C HIS A 78 3.74 -3.08 -12.60
N PHE A 79 4.15 -2.13 -11.77
CA PHE A 79 5.55 -1.84 -11.47
C PHE A 79 6.34 -3.09 -11.09
N CYS A 80 5.83 -3.91 -10.17
CA CYS A 80 6.47 -5.14 -9.72
C CYS A 80 6.19 -6.34 -10.64
N TRP A 81 5.00 -6.44 -11.24
CA TRP A 81 4.60 -7.65 -11.96
C TRP A 81 5.17 -7.74 -13.37
N SER A 82 5.18 -6.62 -14.10
CA SER A 82 5.63 -6.55 -15.50
C SER A 82 6.39 -5.27 -15.85
N GLY A 83 6.55 -4.34 -14.90
CA GLY A 83 7.15 -3.02 -15.09
C GLY A 83 8.63 -2.94 -14.73
N GLU A 84 9.07 -1.75 -14.31
CA GLU A 84 10.49 -1.44 -14.02
C GLU A 84 10.96 -1.86 -12.62
N GLY A 85 10.06 -2.43 -11.80
CA GLY A 85 10.38 -2.93 -10.47
C GLY A 85 11.29 -4.15 -10.51
N TRP A 86 11.90 -4.45 -9.36
CA TRP A 86 12.81 -5.59 -9.22
C TRP A 86 12.12 -6.92 -8.90
N GLY A 87 10.81 -6.88 -8.61
CA GLY A 87 10.00 -8.06 -8.33
C GLY A 87 9.44 -8.72 -9.60
N THR A 88 8.59 -9.74 -9.40
CA THR A 88 7.80 -10.36 -10.47
C THR A 88 6.46 -10.83 -9.88
N LYS A 89 5.48 -11.14 -10.75
CA LYS A 89 4.21 -11.75 -10.30
C LYS A 89 4.35 -13.16 -9.70
N ALA A 90 5.52 -13.80 -9.83
CA ALA A 90 5.73 -15.18 -9.38
C ALA A 90 5.52 -15.36 -7.88
N GLY A 91 5.89 -14.36 -7.05
CA GLY A 91 5.68 -14.37 -5.60
C GLY A 91 4.20 -14.37 -5.24
N PHE A 92 3.44 -13.43 -5.83
CA PHE A 92 1.98 -13.37 -5.70
C PHE A 92 1.32 -14.70 -6.13
N ASP A 93 1.66 -15.21 -7.31
CA ASP A 93 1.06 -16.43 -7.85
C ASP A 93 1.36 -17.67 -7.01
N TYR A 94 2.57 -17.73 -6.46
CA TYR A 94 2.97 -18.79 -5.53
C TYR A 94 2.15 -18.74 -4.25
N ALA A 95 2.11 -17.58 -3.58
CA ALA A 95 1.37 -17.38 -2.35
C ALA A 95 -0.14 -17.63 -2.55
N HIS A 96 -0.72 -17.11 -3.63
CA HIS A 96 -2.12 -17.32 -4.01
C HIS A 96 -2.47 -18.81 -4.08
N ARG A 97 -1.65 -19.62 -4.79
CA ARG A 97 -1.85 -21.08 -4.87
C ARG A 97 -1.68 -21.77 -3.51
N ARG A 98 -0.64 -21.40 -2.74
CA ARG A 98 -0.35 -22.03 -1.44
C ARG A 98 -1.42 -21.75 -0.40
N LEU A 99 -2.03 -20.57 -0.45
CA LEU A 99 -3.13 -20.16 0.42
C LEU A 99 -4.49 -20.70 -0.03
N GLY A 100 -4.61 -21.22 -1.26
CA GLY A 100 -5.91 -21.55 -1.85
C GLY A 100 -6.82 -20.31 -1.98
N SER A 101 -6.19 -19.17 -2.26
CA SER A 101 -6.84 -17.86 -2.28
C SER A 101 -7.81 -17.72 -3.46
N ARG A 102 -8.80 -16.84 -3.30
CA ARG A 102 -9.72 -16.38 -4.35
C ARG A 102 -9.45 -14.92 -4.75
N VAL A 103 -8.40 -14.29 -4.24
CA VAL A 103 -8.01 -12.93 -4.61
C VAL A 103 -7.80 -12.86 -6.12
N MET A 104 -8.54 -11.97 -6.78
CA MET A 104 -8.34 -11.70 -8.20
C MET A 104 -7.10 -10.85 -8.40
N SER A 105 -6.43 -10.99 -9.54
CA SER A 105 -5.27 -10.15 -9.88
C SER A 105 -5.43 -9.52 -11.26
N LEU A 106 -5.02 -8.27 -11.40
CA LEU A 106 -5.01 -7.53 -12.66
C LEU A 106 -3.71 -6.72 -12.78
N ASP A 107 -2.93 -6.99 -13.82
CA ASP A 107 -1.73 -6.22 -14.14
C ASP A 107 -2.14 -4.90 -14.82
N ILE A 108 -2.06 -3.80 -14.06
CA ILE A 108 -2.49 -2.47 -14.49
C ILE A 108 -1.73 -1.41 -13.68
N ASP A 109 -1.32 -0.33 -14.34
CA ASP A 109 -0.63 0.77 -13.68
C ASP A 109 -1.63 1.79 -13.11
N VAL A 110 -1.21 2.53 -12.08
CA VAL A 110 -2.06 3.48 -11.34
C VAL A 110 -2.77 4.50 -12.23
N PRO A 111 -2.13 5.11 -13.26
CA PRO A 111 -2.80 6.06 -14.14
C PRO A 111 -3.98 5.47 -14.92
N GLN A 112 -4.04 4.14 -15.07
CA GLN A 112 -5.09 3.42 -15.80
C GLN A 112 -6.23 2.93 -14.89
N ILE A 113 -6.11 3.10 -13.57
CA ILE A 113 -7.16 2.76 -12.61
C ILE A 113 -8.33 3.73 -12.77
N ALA A 114 -9.51 3.18 -13.01
CA ALA A 114 -10.75 3.92 -13.20
C ALA A 114 -11.95 2.98 -12.94
N PRO A 115 -13.16 3.51 -12.69
CA PRO A 115 -14.37 2.71 -12.52
C PRO A 115 -14.61 1.72 -13.68
N GLU A 116 -14.22 2.07 -14.91
CA GLU A 116 -14.40 1.23 -16.09
C GLU A 116 -13.38 0.08 -16.19
N THR A 117 -12.21 0.21 -15.54
CA THR A 117 -11.13 -0.78 -15.62
C THR A 117 -11.11 -1.72 -14.42
N THR A 118 -11.34 -1.20 -13.21
CA THR A 118 -11.31 -2.00 -11.98
C THR A 118 -12.67 -2.11 -11.29
N GLY A 119 -13.64 -1.26 -11.66
CA GLY A 119 -14.87 -1.07 -10.89
C GLY A 119 -14.67 -0.13 -9.70
N VAL A 120 -15.75 0.11 -8.95
CA VAL A 120 -15.73 0.81 -7.67
C VAL A 120 -15.74 -0.21 -6.54
N HIS A 121 -14.94 0.02 -5.50
CA HIS A 121 -14.75 -0.86 -4.36
C HIS A 121 -15.14 -0.13 -3.08
N ASP A 122 -15.66 -0.84 -2.07
CA ASP A 122 -16.01 -0.21 -0.80
C ASP A 122 -14.76 0.30 -0.09
N VAL A 123 -13.66 -0.47 -0.17
CA VAL A 123 -12.37 -0.13 0.44
C VAL A 123 -11.26 -0.20 -0.61
N VAL A 124 -10.47 0.88 -0.72
CA VAL A 124 -9.28 0.93 -1.58
C VAL A 124 -8.05 1.09 -0.71
N LEU A 125 -7.07 0.21 -0.88
CA LEU A 125 -5.76 0.25 -0.25
C LEU A 125 -4.76 0.82 -1.25
N PHE A 126 -4.08 1.91 -0.87
CA PHE A 126 -3.05 2.57 -1.66
C PHE A 126 -1.80 2.72 -0.79
N LEU A 127 -1.11 1.60 -0.59
CA LEU A 127 -0.15 1.44 0.50
C LEU A 127 1.28 1.43 -0.05
N GLY A 128 2.07 2.43 0.32
CA GLY A 128 3.47 2.50 -0.10
C GLY A 128 3.67 2.93 -1.55
N VAL A 129 2.66 3.54 -2.21
CA VAL A 129 2.72 3.88 -3.64
C VAL A 129 2.87 5.38 -3.90
N LEU A 130 2.20 6.24 -3.12
CA LEU A 130 2.09 7.67 -3.42
C LEU A 130 3.44 8.39 -3.54
N TYR A 131 4.47 7.96 -2.80
CA TYR A 131 5.79 8.58 -2.85
C TYR A 131 6.68 8.06 -4.01
N HIS A 132 6.25 6.99 -4.70
CA HIS A 132 6.94 6.42 -5.86
C HIS A 132 6.44 6.96 -7.21
N VAL A 133 5.36 7.74 -7.23
CA VAL A 133 4.81 8.31 -8.46
C VAL A 133 5.30 9.73 -8.70
N LYS A 134 5.50 10.09 -9.97
CA LYS A 134 5.92 11.45 -10.36
C LYS A 134 4.79 12.47 -10.21
N ASP A 135 3.54 12.05 -10.45
CA ASP A 135 2.33 12.85 -10.27
C ASP A 135 1.46 12.28 -9.12
N PRO A 136 1.72 12.70 -7.86
CA PRO A 136 1.06 12.14 -6.69
C PRO A 136 -0.42 12.53 -6.62
N LEU A 137 -0.81 13.71 -7.11
CA LEU A 137 -2.21 14.14 -7.05
C LEU A 137 -3.04 13.33 -8.03
N GLN A 138 -2.58 13.14 -9.26
CA GLN A 138 -3.27 12.28 -10.23
C GLN A 138 -3.38 10.84 -9.73
N ALA A 139 -2.32 10.28 -9.14
CA ALA A 139 -2.37 8.93 -8.60
C ALA A 139 -3.41 8.80 -7.46
N LEU A 140 -3.48 9.81 -6.58
CA LEU A 140 -4.49 9.86 -5.52
C LEU A 140 -5.91 10.03 -6.08
N GLU A 141 -6.09 10.83 -7.13
CA GLU A 141 -7.36 10.97 -7.86
C GLU A 141 -7.82 9.63 -8.43
N ARG A 142 -6.91 8.85 -9.04
CA ARG A 142 -7.20 7.52 -9.59
C ARG A 142 -7.68 6.57 -8.51
N ALA A 143 -6.94 6.46 -7.41
CA ALA A 143 -7.34 5.64 -6.25
C ALA A 143 -8.67 6.11 -5.64
N ALA A 144 -8.88 7.43 -5.51
CA ALA A 144 -10.11 7.99 -4.97
C ALA A 144 -11.33 7.75 -5.87
N SER A 145 -11.16 7.76 -7.19
CA SER A 145 -12.24 7.57 -8.17
C SER A 145 -12.92 6.21 -8.05
N VAL A 146 -12.20 5.20 -7.55
CA VAL A 146 -12.68 3.83 -7.36
C VAL A 146 -12.95 3.49 -5.89
N ALA A 147 -12.79 4.45 -4.98
CA ALA A 147 -13.10 4.30 -3.55
C ALA A 147 -14.54 4.75 -3.26
N GLY A 148 -15.43 3.79 -2.99
CA GLY A 148 -16.84 4.01 -2.68
C GLY A 148 -17.09 4.46 -1.24
N GLU A 149 -16.41 3.86 -0.25
CA GLU A 149 -16.59 4.21 1.17
C GLU A 149 -15.29 4.72 1.81
N LEU A 150 -14.20 3.96 1.68
CA LEU A 150 -12.95 4.17 2.40
C LEU A 150 -11.74 4.09 1.46
N LEU A 151 -10.89 5.11 1.52
CA LEU A 151 -9.54 5.09 0.97
C LEU A 151 -8.52 5.01 2.12
N VAL A 152 -7.66 4.00 2.08
CA VAL A 152 -6.54 3.84 3.01
C VAL A 152 -5.24 4.13 2.27
N VAL A 153 -4.52 5.17 2.68
CA VAL A 153 -3.24 5.55 2.09
C VAL A 153 -2.13 5.33 3.10
N GLU A 154 -1.06 4.65 2.70
CA GLU A 154 0.20 4.61 3.44
C GLU A 154 1.29 5.29 2.60
N THR A 155 1.98 6.27 3.19
CA THR A 155 3.00 7.03 2.48
C THR A 155 4.05 7.63 3.41
N CYS A 156 5.19 8.00 2.83
CA CYS A 156 6.20 8.82 3.48
C CYS A 156 5.65 10.24 3.73
N THR A 157 5.90 10.80 4.91
CA THR A 157 5.61 12.19 5.24
C THR A 157 6.85 12.97 5.61
N ALA A 158 6.86 14.28 5.37
CA ALA A 158 7.94 15.18 5.78
C ALA A 158 7.37 16.52 6.24
N LEU A 159 8.15 17.33 6.97
CA LEU A 159 7.78 18.70 7.31
C LEU A 159 6.45 18.86 8.09
N ASP A 160 6.12 17.88 8.95
CA ASP A 160 4.88 17.87 9.75
C ASP A 160 4.77 19.04 10.75
N VAL A 161 5.90 19.68 11.06
CA VAL A 161 5.96 20.88 11.91
C VAL A 161 5.39 22.13 11.25
N LEU A 162 5.35 22.17 9.91
CA LEU A 162 4.83 23.33 9.20
C LEU A 162 3.30 23.42 9.37
N PRO A 163 2.76 24.62 9.66
CA PRO A 163 1.34 24.75 9.99
C PRO A 163 0.42 24.75 8.76
N TRP A 164 0.96 24.78 7.55
CA TRP A 164 0.22 24.72 6.28
C TRP A 164 0.48 23.42 5.51
N PRO A 165 -0.42 23.01 4.59
CA PRO A 165 -0.15 21.96 3.61
C PRO A 165 1.17 22.17 2.87
N THR A 166 2.05 21.18 2.87
CA THR A 166 3.33 21.23 2.15
C THR A 166 3.72 19.82 1.72
N MET A 167 4.46 19.72 0.61
CA MET A 167 5.05 18.48 0.13
C MET A 167 6.52 18.73 -0.20
N ARG A 168 7.39 17.81 0.21
CA ARG A 168 8.82 17.86 -0.06
C ARG A 168 9.15 17.00 -1.26
N TYR A 169 9.94 17.54 -2.19
CA TYR A 169 10.59 16.77 -3.25
C TYR A 169 11.90 16.15 -2.75
N TYR A 170 12.21 14.92 -3.18
CA TYR A 170 13.47 14.24 -2.91
C TYR A 170 14.25 14.05 -4.21
N GLU A 171 15.52 14.46 -4.22
CA GLU A 171 16.39 14.34 -5.40
C GLU A 171 17.14 13.01 -5.39
N GLY A 172 17.04 12.27 -6.50
CA GLY A 172 17.77 11.02 -6.71
C GLY A 172 17.50 10.04 -5.57
N ARG A 173 18.56 9.67 -4.85
CA ARG A 173 18.54 8.65 -3.79
C ARG A 173 18.38 9.22 -2.37
N GLU A 174 17.99 10.48 -2.23
CA GLU A 174 17.94 11.14 -0.93
C GLU A 174 17.02 10.43 0.08
N LEU A 175 15.87 9.92 -0.39
CA LEU A 175 14.94 9.19 0.46
C LEU A 175 15.27 7.69 0.44
N GLY A 176 15.89 7.19 1.52
CA GLY A 176 16.07 5.76 1.73
C GLY A 176 17.03 5.06 0.76
N ASP A 177 17.95 5.81 0.13
CA ASP A 177 18.85 5.32 -0.94
C ASP A 177 18.12 4.74 -2.16
N ASP A 178 16.86 5.18 -2.37
CA ASP A 178 15.98 4.68 -3.41
C ASP A 178 15.69 5.79 -4.44
N PRO A 179 16.11 5.61 -5.71
CA PRO A 179 15.97 6.63 -6.76
C PRO A 179 14.54 6.76 -7.28
N THR A 180 13.63 5.91 -6.83
CA THR A 180 12.22 5.92 -7.25
C THR A 180 11.33 6.75 -6.33
N ASN A 181 11.91 7.45 -5.35
CA ASN A 181 11.19 8.28 -4.38
C ASN A 181 11.17 9.75 -4.79
N PHE A 182 9.98 10.33 -4.97
CA PHE A 182 9.82 11.71 -5.46
C PHE A 182 9.28 12.66 -4.40
N TRP A 183 8.22 12.27 -3.66
CA TRP A 183 7.43 13.20 -2.87
C TRP A 183 7.13 12.68 -1.46
N ALA A 184 7.15 13.56 -0.46
CA ALA A 184 6.54 13.29 0.85
C ALA A 184 5.67 14.47 1.31
N PRO A 185 4.33 14.34 1.32
CA PRO A 185 3.45 15.37 1.88
C PRO A 185 3.55 15.40 3.40
N ASN A 186 3.31 16.55 4.02
CA ASN A 186 2.98 16.57 5.44
C ASN A 186 1.53 16.07 5.66
N ARG A 187 1.20 15.69 6.90
CA ARG A 187 -0.16 15.18 7.22
C ARG A 187 -1.28 16.17 6.83
N ARG A 188 -1.02 17.47 6.90
CA ARG A 188 -1.99 18.52 6.52
C ARG A 188 -2.26 18.53 5.02
N CYS A 189 -1.22 18.36 4.20
CA CYS A 189 -1.32 18.26 2.75
C CYS A 189 -2.06 17.00 2.33
N LEU A 190 -1.70 15.85 2.89
CA LEU A 190 -2.39 14.60 2.59
C LEU A 190 -3.89 14.68 2.94
N ALA A 191 -4.22 15.26 4.09
CA ALA A 191 -5.61 15.49 4.49
C ALA A 191 -6.34 16.53 3.61
N ALA A 192 -5.65 17.58 3.16
CA ALA A 192 -6.23 18.58 2.27
C ALA A 192 -6.59 17.97 0.91
N MET A 193 -5.65 17.24 0.29
CA MET A 193 -5.89 16.55 -0.98
C MET A 193 -7.05 15.56 -0.85
N ALA A 194 -7.12 14.78 0.23
CA ALA A 194 -8.26 13.89 0.46
C ALA A 194 -9.60 14.63 0.54
N ARG A 195 -9.66 15.82 1.18
CA ARG A 195 -10.90 16.61 1.22
C ARG A 195 -11.30 17.13 -0.15
N ASP A 196 -10.34 17.58 -0.95
CA ASP A 196 -10.60 18.06 -2.32
C ASP A 196 -11.17 16.93 -3.20
N LEU A 197 -10.82 15.68 -2.91
CA LEU A 197 -11.35 14.48 -3.57
C LEU A 197 -12.68 13.96 -2.99
N GLY A 198 -13.27 14.71 -2.06
CA GLY A 198 -14.59 14.46 -1.51
C GLY A 198 -14.64 13.57 -0.27
N PHE A 199 -13.49 13.25 0.35
CA PHE A 199 -13.48 12.56 1.64
C PHE A 199 -13.70 13.55 2.80
N LYS A 200 -14.62 13.23 3.71
CA LYS A 200 -15.09 14.14 4.77
C LYS A 200 -14.49 13.82 6.14
N ARG A 201 -14.35 12.53 6.45
CA ARG A 201 -13.72 12.07 7.69
C ARG A 201 -12.31 11.57 7.36
N ILE A 202 -11.34 12.02 8.14
CA ILE A 202 -9.93 11.66 7.94
C ILE A 202 -9.33 11.30 9.29
N GLU A 203 -8.72 10.13 9.36
CA GLU A 203 -7.95 9.67 10.51
C GLU A 203 -6.49 9.45 10.10
N MET A 204 -5.57 9.99 10.88
CA MET A 204 -4.13 9.81 10.67
C MET A 204 -3.57 8.93 11.80
N THR A 205 -2.89 7.85 11.44
CA THR A 205 -2.22 6.94 12.37
C THR A 205 -0.74 6.88 12.03
N GLY A 206 0.13 7.13 13.01
CA GLY A 206 1.58 7.00 12.82
C GLY A 206 1.97 5.57 12.52
N HIS A 207 3.05 5.38 11.77
CA HIS A 207 3.51 4.04 11.42
C HIS A 207 4.06 3.30 12.66
N PRO A 208 3.67 2.03 12.89
CA PRO A 208 3.87 1.36 14.18
C PRO A 208 5.34 1.13 14.56
N VAL A 209 6.23 1.05 13.56
CA VAL A 209 7.67 0.82 13.78
C VAL A 209 8.51 2.09 13.72
N THR A 210 7.93 3.24 13.36
CA THR A 210 8.69 4.50 13.25
C THR A 210 8.69 5.19 14.61
N LYS A 211 9.88 5.41 15.19
CA LYS A 211 9.99 6.12 16.47
C LYS A 211 9.62 7.60 16.26
N PRO A 212 8.73 8.18 17.07
CA PRO A 212 8.36 9.57 16.93
C PRO A 212 9.56 10.49 17.18
N HIS A 213 9.87 11.34 16.20
CA HIS A 213 11.02 12.26 16.24
C HIS A 213 10.70 13.63 16.86
N TRP A 214 9.52 13.83 17.45
CA TRP A 214 9.08 15.14 17.97
C TRP A 214 9.94 15.68 19.13
N ARG A 215 10.86 14.89 19.68
CA ARG A 215 11.85 15.31 20.69
C ARG A 215 13.21 15.72 20.10
N ALA A 216 13.39 15.67 18.78
CA ALA A 216 14.68 15.83 18.11
C ALA A 216 14.52 16.80 16.92
N PRO A 217 14.70 18.12 17.14
CA PRO A 217 14.53 19.14 16.11
C PRO A 217 15.38 18.96 14.85
N GLU A 218 16.56 18.37 15.01
CA GLU A 218 17.47 17.95 13.95
C GLU A 218 16.93 16.81 13.08
N LEU A 219 15.77 16.25 13.39
CA LEU A 219 15.12 15.19 12.61
C LEU A 219 13.85 15.68 11.90
N TYR A 220 13.49 16.97 11.98
CA TYR A 220 12.26 17.49 11.36
C TYR A 220 12.24 17.41 9.82
N TRP A 221 13.42 17.35 9.19
CA TRP A 221 13.54 17.09 7.75
C TRP A 221 13.52 15.60 7.40
N LYS A 222 13.68 14.70 8.39
CA LYS A 222 13.60 13.26 8.13
C LYS A 222 12.15 12.86 7.89
N HIS A 223 11.99 11.98 6.92
CA HIS A 223 10.71 11.41 6.59
C HIS A 223 10.19 10.54 7.75
N ASN A 224 8.88 10.52 7.92
CA ASN A 224 8.14 9.52 8.67
C ASN A 224 7.30 8.69 7.69
N ARG A 225 6.54 7.73 8.21
CA ARG A 225 5.43 7.11 7.49
C ARG A 225 4.13 7.31 8.25
N VAL A 226 3.03 7.41 7.52
CA VAL A 226 1.68 7.58 8.09
C VAL A 226 0.68 6.69 7.35
N PHE A 227 -0.34 6.25 8.06
CA PHE A 227 -1.56 5.70 7.50
C PHE A 227 -2.66 6.77 7.58
N MET A 228 -3.29 7.08 6.45
CA MET A 228 -4.50 7.88 6.37
C MET A 228 -5.68 6.97 6.04
N HIS A 229 -6.69 6.95 6.91
CA HIS A 229 -8.01 6.41 6.58
C HIS A 229 -8.94 7.57 6.26
N ALA A 230 -9.49 7.61 5.05
CA ALA A 230 -10.34 8.69 4.56
C ALA A 230 -11.69 8.15 4.08
N TRP A 231 -12.80 8.68 4.59
CA TRP A 231 -14.17 8.25 4.26
C TRP A 231 -14.96 9.32 3.52
N ARG A 232 -15.78 8.91 2.55
CA ARG A 232 -16.72 9.79 1.83
C ARG A 232 -17.86 10.33 2.73
#